data_AF-A0A1Q7PYA5-F1
#
_entry.id   AF-A0A1Q7PYA5-F1
#
_cell.length_a   1.000
_cell.length_b   1.000
_cell.length_c   1.000
_cell.angle_alpha   90.00
_cell.angle_beta   90.00
_cell.angle_gamma   90.00
#
_symmetry.space_group_name_H-M   'P 1'
#
loop_
_entity.id
_entity.type
_entity.pdbx_description
1 polymer ?
#
loop_
_entity_poly.entity_id
_entity_poly.type
_entity_poly.pdbx_seq_one_letter_code
_entity_poly.pdbx_strand_id
1 'polypeptide(L)'
;MDNAILALCYEGTMKFGTLAVSTPGLTEGVVGTSSVLLGGKYLIAARALAERSAAIFKKMSLVSLNTTLSEGEALRVYSALLDKVRIP
;
A
#
# COMPACT_ATOMS: atom_id res chain seq x y z
N MET A 1 -15.90 -5.44 2.60
CA MET A 1 -15.29 -4.96 3.87
C MET A 1 -16.46 -4.70 4.76
N ASP A 2 -16.94 -5.73 5.42
CA ASP A 2 -18.30 -5.71 5.97
C ASP A 2 -18.29 -5.34 7.46
N ASN A 3 -17.08 -5.21 8.02
CA ASN A 3 -16.80 -4.99 9.43
C ASN A 3 -15.71 -3.91 9.67
N ALA A 4 -15.37 -3.10 8.67
CA ALA A 4 -14.30 -2.11 8.78
C ALA A 4 -14.67 -0.80 8.07
N ILE A 5 -14.43 0.33 8.74
CA ILE A 5 -14.57 1.68 8.19
C ILE A 5 -13.19 2.33 8.23
N LEU A 6 -12.78 2.93 7.11
CA LEU A 6 -11.59 3.78 7.03
C LEU A 6 -12.03 5.22 6.81
N ALA A 7 -11.81 6.08 7.81
CA ALA A 7 -12.05 7.51 7.72
C ALA A 7 -10.71 8.26 7.71
N LEU A 8 -10.52 9.14 6.73
CA LEU A 8 -9.32 9.96 6.58
C LEU A 8 -9.71 11.42 6.70
N CYS A 9 -9.39 12.02 7.83
CA CYS A 9 -9.67 13.43 8.10
C CYS A 9 -8.35 14.21 7.99
N TYR A 10 -8.42 15.39 7.36
CA TYR A 10 -7.29 16.30 7.29
C TYR A 10 -7.79 17.74 7.39
N GLU A 11 -6.92 18.62 7.86
CA GLU A 11 -7.14 20.07 7.88
C GLU A 11 -6.03 20.76 7.09
N GLY A 12 -6.39 21.78 6.30
CA GLY A 12 -5.46 22.45 5.40
C GLY A 12 -5.07 21.61 4.18
N THR A 13 -3.78 21.50 3.88
CA THR A 13 -3.29 20.77 2.69
C THR A 13 -3.20 19.27 2.98
N MET A 14 -3.85 18.46 2.16
CA MET A 14 -3.81 17.00 2.27
C MET A 14 -2.37 16.47 2.15
N LYS A 15 -1.91 15.78 3.20
CA LYS A 15 -0.60 15.12 3.23
C LYS A 15 -0.65 13.62 3.00
N PHE A 16 -1.86 13.05 2.94
CA PHE A 16 -2.04 11.70 2.42
C PHE A 16 -1.66 11.73 0.94
N GLY A 17 -0.69 10.90 0.57
CA GLY A 17 -0.31 10.74 -0.82
C GLY A 17 -1.29 9.81 -1.51
N THR A 18 -0.78 8.96 -2.38
CA THR A 18 -1.62 7.92 -2.99
C THR A 18 -1.83 6.78 -2.01
N LEU A 19 -3.09 6.51 -1.69
CA LEU A 19 -3.49 5.47 -0.76
C LEU A 19 -3.94 4.23 -1.51
N ALA A 20 -3.37 3.08 -1.16
CA ALA A 20 -3.78 1.80 -1.68
C ALA A 20 -4.04 0.81 -0.54
N VAL A 21 -5.03 -0.05 -0.75
CA VAL A 21 -5.39 -1.15 0.15
C VAL A 21 -5.18 -2.47 -0.58
N SER A 22 -4.73 -3.49 0.14
CA SER A 22 -4.69 -4.87 -0.37
C SER A 22 -5.09 -5.85 0.72
N THR A 23 -5.81 -6.90 0.32
CA THR A 23 -6.02 -8.09 1.13
C THR A 23 -5.14 -9.22 0.60
N PRO A 24 -4.55 -10.04 1.49
CA PRO A 24 -3.77 -11.19 1.05
C PRO A 24 -4.71 -12.22 0.42
N GLY A 25 -4.18 -13.01 -0.52
CA GLY A 25 -4.85 -14.24 -0.92
C GLY A 25 -5.05 -15.16 0.29
N LEU A 26 -6.24 -15.75 0.41
CA LEU A 26 -6.59 -16.62 1.55
C LEU A 26 -5.80 -17.95 1.57
N THR A 27 -5.15 -18.30 0.46
CA THR A 27 -4.33 -19.51 0.28
C THR A 27 -3.11 -19.23 -0.60
N GLU A 28 -2.07 -20.07 -0.50
CA GLU A 28 -0.90 -19.96 -1.38
C GLU A 28 -1.30 -20.09 -2.85
N GLY A 29 -0.84 -19.15 -3.68
CA GLY A 29 -1.18 -19.11 -5.11
C GLY A 29 -2.47 -18.34 -5.46
N VAL A 30 -3.28 -17.93 -4.48
CA VAL A 30 -4.45 -17.07 -4.74
C VAL A 30 -4.02 -15.61 -4.82
N VAL A 31 -4.40 -14.94 -5.92
CA VAL A 31 -4.15 -13.51 -6.12
C VAL A 31 -4.99 -12.73 -5.11
N GLY A 32 -4.32 -11.94 -4.27
CA GLY A 32 -4.99 -11.02 -3.35
C GLY A 32 -5.75 -9.92 -4.10
N THR A 33 -6.71 -9.28 -3.43
CA THR A 33 -7.38 -8.11 -4.02
C THR A 33 -6.67 -6.83 -3.62
N SER A 34 -6.65 -5.83 -4.49
CA SER A 34 -6.02 -4.55 -4.21
C SER A 34 -6.71 -3.43 -4.98
N SER A 35 -6.76 -2.25 -4.37
CA SER A 35 -7.34 -1.04 -4.94
C SER A 35 -6.60 0.20 -4.49
N VAL A 36 -6.54 1.21 -5.35
CA VAL A 36 -6.19 2.58 -4.93
C VAL A 36 -7.46 3.25 -4.44
N LEU A 37 -7.40 3.89 -3.27
CA LEU A 37 -8.52 4.58 -2.63
C LEU A 37 -8.48 6.10 -2.83
N LEU A 38 -7.28 6.66 -2.92
CA LEU A 38 -7.06 8.11 -3.05
C LEU A 38 -5.76 8.41 -3.79
N GLY A 39 -5.72 9.53 -4.50
CA GLY A 39 -4.54 10.02 -5.21
C GLY A 39 -4.48 9.59 -6.67
N GLY A 40 -3.66 10.28 -7.45
CA GLY A 40 -3.50 10.06 -8.90
C GLY A 40 -2.05 9.86 -9.37
N LYS A 41 -1.08 9.97 -8.45
CA LYS A 41 0.35 9.76 -8.75
C LYS A 41 0.80 8.44 -8.16
N TYR A 42 1.85 7.81 -8.69
CA TYR A 42 2.44 6.61 -8.06
C TYR A 42 1.45 5.45 -7.85
N LEU A 43 0.43 5.32 -8.71
CA LEU A 43 -0.65 4.35 -8.58
C LEU A 43 -0.11 2.92 -8.53
N ILE A 44 0.86 2.61 -9.39
CA ILE A 44 1.46 1.28 -9.48
C ILE A 44 2.31 1.04 -8.24
N ALA A 45 3.15 2.01 -7.86
CA ALA A 45 4.02 1.87 -6.71
C ALA A 45 3.24 1.69 -5.40
N ALA A 46 2.22 2.53 -5.15
CA ALA A 46 1.39 2.43 -3.95
C ALA A 46 0.65 1.08 -3.88
N ARG A 47 0.05 0.64 -4.99
CA ARG A 47 -0.67 -0.63 -5.08
C ARG A 47 0.26 -1.83 -4.86
N ALA A 48 1.40 -1.88 -5.55
CA ALA A 48 2.37 -2.95 -5.42
C ALA A 48 2.97 -3.05 -4.00
N LEU A 49 3.22 -1.91 -3.35
CA LEU A 49 3.66 -1.89 -1.96
C LEU A 49 2.58 -2.41 -1.00
N ALA A 50 1.31 -2.08 -1.23
CA ALA A 50 0.20 -2.61 -0.44
C ALA A 50 0.06 -4.12 -0.61
N GLU A 51 0.11 -4.62 -1.84
CA GLU A 51 0.07 -6.06 -2.15
C GLU A 51 1.22 -6.81 -1.50
N ARG A 52 2.44 -6.32 -1.67
CA ARG A 52 3.65 -6.93 -1.09
C ARG A 52 3.59 -6.95 0.44
N SER A 53 3.17 -5.84 1.05
CA SER A 53 2.98 -5.75 2.50
C SER A 53 1.92 -6.74 3.00
N ALA A 54 0.77 -6.83 2.31
CA ALA A 54 -0.27 -7.79 2.66
C ALA A 54 0.22 -9.24 2.55
N ALA A 55 1.01 -9.56 1.51
CA ALA A 55 1.58 -10.87 1.29
C ALA A 55 2.63 -11.26 2.35
N ILE A 56 3.49 -10.32 2.76
CA ILE A 56 4.52 -10.52 3.79
C ILE A 56 3.88 -10.79 5.15
N PHE A 57 2.93 -9.95 5.57
CA PHE A 57 2.36 -10.02 6.91
C PHE A 57 1.13 -10.92 7.00
N LYS A 58 0.66 -11.49 5.86
CA LYS A 58 -0.56 -12.30 5.74
C LYS A 58 -1.79 -11.63 6.37
N LYS A 59 -1.88 -10.31 6.21
CA LYS A 59 -2.96 -9.45 6.74
C LYS A 59 -3.35 -8.39 5.72
N MET A 60 -4.54 -7.80 5.87
CA MET A 60 -4.90 -6.62 5.07
C MET A 60 -3.87 -5.50 5.30
N SER A 61 -3.45 -4.84 4.22
CA SER A 61 -2.47 -3.75 4.24
C SER A 61 -3.06 -2.48 3.67
N LEU A 62 -2.70 -1.35 4.29
CA LEU A 62 -2.99 0.00 3.83
C LEU A 62 -1.65 0.73 3.68
N VAL A 63 -1.38 1.27 2.49
CA VAL A 63 -0.17 2.02 2.19
C VAL A 63 -0.55 3.43 1.74
N SER A 64 0.08 4.44 2.36
CA SER A 64 0.04 5.83 1.93
C SER A 64 1.40 6.19 1.36
N LEU A 65 1.46 6.51 0.07
CA LEU A 65 2.70 6.87 -0.61
C LEU A 65 2.71 8.36 -0.94
N ASN A 66 3.44 9.13 -0.14
CA ASN A 66 3.70 10.55 -0.38
C ASN A 66 5.22 10.75 -0.53
N THR A 67 5.66 11.01 -1.76
CA THR A 67 7.09 11.12 -2.09
C THR A 67 7.31 12.08 -3.25
N THR A 68 8.55 12.51 -3.42
CA THR A 68 9.04 13.32 -4.55
C THR A 68 9.84 12.50 -5.56
N LEU A 69 10.08 11.21 -5.29
CA LEU A 69 10.78 10.29 -6.19
C LEU A 69 9.95 10.01 -7.45
N SER A 70 10.59 9.51 -8.51
CA SER A 70 9.87 8.94 -9.66
C SER A 70 9.19 7.61 -9.29
N GLU A 71 8.17 7.18 -10.04
CA GLU A 71 7.39 5.98 -9.70
C GLU A 71 8.25 4.70 -9.62
N GLY A 72 9.15 4.51 -10.59
CA GLY A 72 10.06 3.36 -10.60
C GLY A 72 11.05 3.38 -9.42
N GLU A 73 11.59 4.55 -9.09
CA GLU A 73 12.49 4.69 -7.94
C GLU A 73 11.76 4.50 -6.62
N ALA A 74 10.57 5.08 -6.47
CA ALA A 74 9.72 4.92 -5.29
C ALA A 74 9.44 3.43 -5.06
N LEU A 75 8.98 2.70 -6.08
CA LEU A 75 8.71 1.28 -5.96
C LEU A 75 9.97 0.50 -5.54
N ARG A 76 11.11 0.76 -6.18
CA ARG A 76 12.37 0.07 -5.88
C ARG A 76 12.84 0.33 -4.44
N VAL A 77 12.93 1.60 -4.05
CA VAL A 77 13.47 2.02 -2.74
C VAL A 77 12.55 1.56 -1.61
N TYR A 78 11.25 1.82 -1.72
CA TYR A 78 10.32 1.47 -0.64
C TYR A 78 10.07 -0.03 -0.54
N SER A 79 10.15 -0.81 -1.64
CA SER A 79 10.12 -2.27 -1.55
C SER A 79 11.34 -2.80 -0.79
N ALA A 80 12.53 -2.27 -1.08
CA ALA A 80 13.74 -2.67 -0.37
C ALA A 80 13.69 -2.30 1.13
N LEU A 81 13.07 -1.18 1.48
CA LEU A 81 12.84 -0.81 2.88
C LEU A 81 11.82 -1.74 3.55
N LEU A 82 10.71 -2.06 2.87
CA LEU A 82 9.71 -2.99 3.37
C LEU A 82 10.30 -4.38 3.64
N ASP A 83 11.17 -4.87 2.76
CA ASP A 83 11.84 -6.16 2.93
C ASP A 83 12.73 -6.20 4.19
N LYS A 84 13.28 -5.06 4.63
CA LYS A 84 14.07 -4.97 5.87
C LYS A 84 13.20 -5.05 7.13
N VAL A 85 11.92 -4.71 7.06
CA VAL A 85 10.99 -4.86 8.18
C VAL A 85 10.63 -6.34 8.42
N ARG A 86 10.91 -7.22 7.45
CA ARG A 86 10.69 -8.67 7.54
C ARG A 86 11.62 -9.39 8.53
N ILE A 87 12.53 -8.68 9.22
CA ILE A 87 13.45 -9.31 10.17
C ILE A 87 12.65 -9.67 11.45
N PRO A 88 12.66 -10.94 11.88
CA PRO A 88 11.96 -11.41 13.09
C PRO A 88 12.51 -10.79 14.37
#